data_AF-A0AA88AGF3-F1
#
_entry.id   AF-A0AA88AGF3-F1
#
_cell.length_a   1.000
_cell.length_b   1.000
_cell.length_c   1.000
_cell.angle_alpha   90.00
_cell.angle_beta   90.00
_cell.angle_gamma   90.00
#
_symmetry.space_group_name_H-M   'P 1'
#
loop_
_entity.id
_entity.type
_entity.pdbx_description
1 polymer ?
#
loop_
_entity_poly.entity_id
_entity_poly.type
_entity_poly.pdbx_seq_one_letter_code
_entity_poly.pdbx_strand_id
1 'polypeptide(L)'
;MYCSELGKFEASCSGRFLICLTTFAWTCLLYPEEKAFAEDKRAGCGSIVEQSPSAQWFSSKSSKMTNSDFDAKPMVMLLGQYSTGKTTFIKHLLRSSYPGKSLTLSLSLSLCPVLFARAHIGPEPTTDRFVVVMSGTDERSIPGNTVAVQADMPFSGLTTFGTAFLSKFECSQMPHPLLEHITFVDTPGVLSGEKQRTQRAYDFIGVTSWFAAKCDLILLLFDPHKLDISDEFKRVISSLRGHDDKIRVVLNKADQVDTQQLMRVYGALMWSLGKVINTPEVMRVYIGSFNDKPVNEAATGPIGKELFEKEQEDLLADLKDIPKKACDRRINEFVKRARAAKIHAYIISHLKKEMPAMMGKAKAQQRLVDNLGDEFGKVQRQFHLPPGDFPNVEQFREILKGYSFDKFEKLKPKMIQSVDDMLGYDIPELLKSFRNPYDRL
;
A
#
# COMPACT_ATOMS: atom_id res chain seq x y z
N MET A 1 -4.85 -35.58 18.06
CA MET A 1 -5.21 -36.28 16.80
C MET A 1 -5.61 -35.33 15.66
N TYR A 2 -5.65 -34.00 15.86
CA TYR A 2 -5.96 -33.00 14.82
C TYR A 2 -4.79 -32.07 14.45
N CYS A 3 -3.55 -32.41 14.81
CA CYS A 3 -2.33 -31.75 14.30
C CYS A 3 -1.81 -32.41 13.00
N SER A 4 -2.40 -33.52 12.57
CA SER A 4 -1.90 -34.34 11.46
C SER A 4 -2.55 -34.05 10.10
N GLU A 5 -3.59 -33.20 10.04
CA GLU A 5 -4.24 -32.84 8.76
C GLU A 5 -3.72 -31.54 8.13
N LEU A 6 -2.80 -30.82 8.79
CA LEU A 6 -2.08 -29.69 8.19
C LEU A 6 -1.02 -30.13 7.16
N GLY A 7 -0.72 -31.43 7.07
CA GLY A 7 0.35 -32.00 6.23
C GLY A 7 -0.03 -32.32 4.78
N LYS A 8 -1.20 -31.89 4.27
CA LYS A 8 -1.64 -32.19 2.89
C LYS A 8 -2.28 -31.01 2.16
N PHE A 9 -1.79 -29.79 2.39
CA PHE A 9 -2.06 -28.67 1.49
C PHE A 9 -0.87 -28.49 0.56
N GLU A 10 -1.07 -28.85 -0.72
CA GLU A 10 -0.11 -28.62 -1.80
C GLU A 10 0.39 -27.17 -1.79
N ALA A 11 1.69 -27.04 -2.05
CA ALA A 11 2.49 -25.82 -2.03
C ALA A 11 2.13 -24.81 -3.14
N SER A 12 0.85 -24.43 -3.25
CA SER A 12 0.35 -23.47 -4.24
C SER A 12 -0.29 -22.22 -3.63
N CYS A 13 -0.37 -22.06 -2.31
CA CYS A 13 -0.94 -20.84 -1.72
C CYS A 13 -0.36 -20.57 -0.34
N SER A 14 0.81 -19.94 -0.31
CA SER A 14 1.39 -19.47 0.95
C SER A 14 0.60 -18.35 1.63
N GLY A 15 -0.32 -17.71 0.90
CA GLY A 15 -1.30 -16.77 1.46
C GLY A 15 -2.26 -17.42 2.46
N ARG A 16 -2.77 -18.63 2.20
CA ARG A 16 -3.79 -19.28 3.07
C ARG A 16 -3.27 -19.64 4.46
N PHE A 17 -1.97 -19.94 4.59
CA PHE A 17 -1.36 -20.24 5.87
C PHE A 17 -1.15 -18.97 6.72
N LEU A 18 -0.67 -17.87 6.12
CA LEU A 18 -0.60 -16.57 6.80
C LEU A 18 -1.98 -16.00 7.13
N ILE A 19 -3.01 -16.29 6.33
CA ILE A 19 -4.42 -15.95 6.62
C ILE A 19 -4.93 -16.71 7.84
N CYS A 20 -4.66 -18.02 7.91
CA CYS A 20 -5.03 -18.81 9.07
C CYS A 20 -4.35 -18.24 10.31
N LEU A 21 -3.08 -17.84 10.24
CA LEU A 21 -2.35 -17.23 11.36
C LEU A 21 -2.80 -15.81 11.71
N THR A 22 -3.16 -14.96 10.74
CA THR A 22 -3.73 -13.62 11.00
C THR A 22 -5.12 -13.71 11.60
N THR A 23 -6.01 -14.50 11.02
CA THR A 23 -7.35 -14.73 11.55
C THR A 23 -7.27 -15.41 12.91
N PHE A 24 -6.36 -16.38 13.08
CA PHE A 24 -6.14 -17.04 14.37
C PHE A 24 -5.60 -16.08 15.41
N ALA A 25 -4.56 -15.29 15.14
CA ALA A 25 -4.06 -14.28 16.10
C ALA A 25 -5.14 -13.23 16.44
N TRP A 26 -5.98 -12.87 15.47
CA TRP A 26 -6.96 -11.78 15.60
C TRP A 26 -8.27 -12.22 16.27
N THR A 27 -8.85 -13.35 15.86
CA THR A 27 -10.01 -13.98 16.50
C THR A 27 -9.63 -14.54 17.87
N CYS A 28 -8.42 -15.11 18.03
CA CYS A 28 -8.03 -15.66 19.33
C CYS A 28 -7.68 -14.58 20.37
N LEU A 29 -6.95 -13.50 20.03
CA LEU A 29 -6.57 -12.50 21.02
C LEU A 29 -7.72 -11.55 21.40
N LEU A 30 -8.71 -11.35 20.52
CA LEU A 30 -9.72 -10.30 20.68
C LEU A 30 -11.17 -10.81 20.79
N TYR A 31 -11.49 -12.00 20.27
CA TYR A 31 -12.87 -12.53 20.24
C TYR A 31 -12.95 -14.05 20.49
N PRO A 32 -12.66 -14.50 21.73
CA PRO A 32 -12.56 -15.92 22.06
C PRO A 32 -13.87 -16.71 22.04
N GLU A 33 -15.04 -16.06 21.97
CA GLU A 33 -16.35 -16.74 21.83
C GLU A 33 -16.69 -17.13 20.36
N GLU A 34 -15.96 -16.60 19.37
CA GLU A 34 -16.24 -16.88 17.96
C GLU A 34 -15.57 -18.15 17.42
N LYS A 35 -14.87 -18.93 18.26
CA LYS A 35 -14.33 -20.25 17.86
C LYS A 35 -15.42 -21.20 17.32
N ALA A 36 -16.67 -21.02 17.73
CA ALA A 36 -17.81 -21.81 17.25
C ALA A 36 -18.45 -21.27 15.95
N PHE A 37 -18.08 -20.07 15.48
CA PHE A 37 -18.70 -19.41 14.33
C PHE A 37 -17.85 -19.40 13.06
N ALA A 38 -16.56 -19.76 13.16
CA ALA A 38 -15.68 -19.91 12.01
C ALA A 38 -16.07 -21.06 11.06
N GLU A 39 -17.04 -21.90 11.44
CA GLU A 39 -17.60 -22.98 10.62
C GLU A 39 -18.81 -22.56 9.77
N ASP A 40 -19.50 -21.44 10.05
CA ASP A 40 -20.73 -21.06 9.33
C ASP A 40 -20.57 -19.80 8.47
N LYS A 41 -20.33 -20.02 7.18
CA LYS A 41 -20.15 -18.99 6.13
C LYS A 41 -21.45 -18.26 5.72
N ARG A 42 -22.51 -18.23 6.53
CA ARG A 42 -23.80 -17.63 6.14
C ARG A 42 -24.52 -16.88 7.27
N ALA A 43 -24.03 -15.73 7.70
CA ALA A 43 -24.89 -14.63 8.17
C ALA A 43 -24.06 -13.37 8.44
N GLY A 44 -24.62 -12.20 8.12
CA GLY A 44 -23.97 -10.91 8.26
C GLY A 44 -23.55 -10.58 9.70
N CYS A 45 -22.25 -10.47 9.93
CA CYS A 45 -21.65 -9.99 11.18
C CYS A 45 -20.84 -8.69 10.97
N GLY A 46 -21.35 -7.79 10.11
CA GLY A 46 -20.68 -6.53 9.78
C GLY A 46 -20.75 -5.47 10.88
N SER A 47 -21.77 -5.50 11.72
CA SER A 47 -22.17 -4.35 12.55
C SER A 47 -21.70 -4.39 14.00
N ILE A 48 -21.26 -5.55 14.53
CA ILE A 48 -20.86 -5.69 15.94
C ILE A 48 -19.33 -5.55 16.10
N VAL A 49 -18.56 -5.94 15.09
CA VAL A 49 -17.08 -5.89 15.10
C VAL A 49 -16.53 -4.45 15.05
N GLU A 50 -17.32 -3.48 14.61
CA GLU A 50 -16.91 -2.07 14.47
C GLU A 50 -16.81 -1.28 15.80
N GLN A 51 -17.35 -1.80 16.90
CA GLN A 51 -17.50 -1.03 18.15
C GLN A 51 -16.53 -1.40 19.27
N SER A 52 -15.42 -2.11 19.01
CA SER A 52 -14.42 -2.41 20.05
C SER A 52 -13.20 -1.48 19.96
N PRO A 53 -12.58 -1.11 21.11
CA PRO A 53 -11.38 -0.27 21.12
C PRO A 53 -10.23 -0.91 20.34
N SER A 54 -10.18 -2.24 20.35
CA SER A 54 -9.26 -3.03 19.56
C SER A 54 -9.53 -2.82 18.07
N ALA A 55 -10.76 -3.01 17.59
CA ALA A 55 -11.09 -2.81 16.18
C ALA A 55 -10.81 -1.38 15.70
N GLN A 56 -11.10 -0.36 16.50
CA GLN A 56 -10.85 1.03 16.14
C GLN A 56 -9.35 1.38 16.16
N TRP A 57 -8.58 0.84 17.11
CA TRP A 57 -7.12 0.99 17.13
C TRP A 57 -6.46 0.31 15.94
N PHE A 58 -6.84 -0.94 15.64
CA PHE A 58 -6.31 -1.65 14.48
C PHE A 58 -6.73 -0.96 13.18
N SER A 59 -7.98 -0.50 13.04
CA SER A 59 -8.44 0.27 11.89
C SER A 59 -7.66 1.57 11.70
N SER A 60 -7.20 2.20 12.80
CA SER A 60 -6.36 3.41 12.73
C SER A 60 -4.92 3.15 12.31
N LYS A 61 -4.41 1.92 12.52
CA LYS A 61 -3.05 1.50 12.13
C LYS A 61 -2.99 0.74 10.81
N SER A 62 -4.03 -0.01 10.44
CA SER A 62 -4.07 -0.81 9.23
C SER A 62 -5.47 -1.36 8.93
N SER A 63 -5.91 -1.27 7.67
CA SER A 63 -7.15 -1.92 7.23
C SER A 63 -7.12 -3.43 7.47
N LYS A 64 -8.29 -4.02 7.79
CA LYS A 64 -8.49 -5.47 7.88
C LYS A 64 -7.91 -6.13 6.62
N MET A 65 -6.97 -7.06 6.78
CA MET A 65 -6.45 -7.82 5.63
C MET A 65 -7.49 -8.86 5.22
N THR A 66 -7.78 -8.87 3.93
CA THR A 66 -8.66 -9.84 3.30
C THR A 66 -7.84 -10.93 2.61
N ASN A 67 -8.46 -12.07 2.29
CA ASN A 67 -7.77 -13.12 1.52
C ASN A 67 -7.23 -12.59 0.20
N SER A 68 -7.99 -11.71 -0.46
CA SER A 68 -7.56 -11.03 -1.68
C SER A 68 -6.32 -10.17 -1.49
N ASP A 69 -6.01 -9.66 -0.28
CA ASP A 69 -4.78 -8.89 -0.04
C ASP A 69 -3.53 -9.79 0.01
N PHE A 70 -3.67 -11.03 0.47
CA PHE A 70 -2.58 -12.00 0.49
C PHE A 70 -2.36 -12.67 -0.87
N ASP A 71 -3.44 -12.88 -1.62
CA ASP A 71 -3.39 -13.47 -2.96
C ASP A 71 -3.10 -12.40 -4.04
N ALA A 72 -3.20 -11.11 -3.68
CA ALA A 72 -2.90 -10.01 -4.60
C ALA A 72 -1.46 -10.10 -5.13
N LYS A 73 -1.30 -9.82 -6.41
CA LYS A 73 0.01 -9.60 -7.01
C LYS A 73 0.63 -8.32 -6.45
N PRO A 74 1.96 -8.22 -6.39
CA PRO A 74 2.63 -7.00 -5.99
C PRO A 74 2.17 -5.80 -6.81
N MET A 75 1.97 -4.66 -6.14
CA MET A 75 1.43 -3.45 -6.76
C MET A 75 2.49 -2.34 -6.87
N VAL A 76 2.58 -1.74 -8.06
CA VAL A 76 3.45 -0.62 -8.39
C VAL A 76 2.60 0.62 -8.67
N MET A 77 2.64 1.60 -7.77
CA MET A 77 1.90 2.84 -7.93
C MET A 77 2.76 3.92 -8.57
N LEU A 78 2.23 4.60 -9.60
CA LEU A 78 2.88 5.74 -10.24
C LEU A 78 2.23 7.03 -9.77
N LEU A 79 2.99 7.87 -9.08
CA LEU A 79 2.57 9.20 -8.62
C LEU A 79 3.39 10.28 -9.28
N GLY A 80 2.78 11.43 -9.54
CA GLY A 80 3.47 12.56 -10.15
C GLY A 80 2.50 13.61 -10.66
N GLN A 81 3.01 14.80 -10.93
CA GLN A 81 2.21 15.92 -11.43
C GLN A 81 1.65 15.67 -12.83
N TYR A 82 0.83 16.60 -13.29
CA TYR A 82 0.30 16.56 -14.64
C TYR A 82 1.41 16.51 -15.69
N SER A 83 1.22 15.70 -16.74
CA SER A 83 2.15 15.60 -17.88
C SER A 83 3.56 15.04 -17.58
N THR A 84 3.82 14.43 -16.41
CA THR A 84 5.14 13.79 -16.10
C THR A 84 5.37 12.45 -16.82
N GLY A 85 4.36 11.90 -17.49
CA GLY A 85 4.48 10.70 -18.33
C GLY A 85 4.14 9.37 -17.65
N LYS A 86 3.39 9.35 -16.53
CA LYS A 86 2.94 8.11 -15.84
C LYS A 86 2.33 7.07 -16.77
N THR A 87 1.34 7.48 -17.56
CA THR A 87 0.67 6.59 -18.52
C THR A 87 1.62 6.11 -19.62
N THR A 88 2.44 7.02 -20.15
CA THR A 88 3.44 6.69 -21.17
C THR A 88 4.46 5.69 -20.63
N PHE A 89 4.88 5.85 -19.37
CA PHE A 89 5.81 4.97 -18.68
C PHE A 89 5.24 3.54 -18.59
N ILE A 90 3.96 3.38 -18.18
CA ILE A 90 3.33 2.05 -18.14
C ILE A 90 3.25 1.44 -19.54
N LYS A 91 2.84 2.22 -20.55
CA LYS A 91 2.76 1.75 -21.94
C LYS A 91 4.13 1.30 -22.46
N HIS A 92 5.18 2.04 -22.13
CA HIS A 92 6.55 1.73 -22.48
C HIS A 92 7.01 0.40 -21.85
N LEU A 93 6.71 0.19 -20.56
CA LEU A 93 7.03 -1.07 -19.87
C LEU A 93 6.25 -2.27 -20.43
N LEU A 94 4.97 -2.07 -20.77
CA LEU A 94 4.12 -3.12 -21.36
C LEU A 94 4.34 -3.29 -22.86
N ARG A 95 5.10 -2.41 -23.52
CA ARG A 95 5.24 -2.31 -24.98
C ARG A 95 3.89 -2.36 -25.72
N SER A 96 2.82 -1.93 -25.06
CA SER A 96 1.43 -2.05 -25.51
C SER A 96 0.56 -1.03 -24.79
N SER A 97 -0.60 -0.72 -25.38
CA SER A 97 -1.62 0.09 -24.72
C SER A 97 -2.59 -0.82 -23.96
N TYR A 98 -3.11 -0.34 -22.83
CA TYR A 98 -4.09 -1.05 -22.02
C TYR A 98 -5.50 -0.43 -22.16
N PRO A 99 -6.58 -1.22 -22.01
CA PRO A 99 -7.97 -0.76 -22.08
C PRO A 99 -8.27 0.40 -21.12
N GLY A 100 -9.21 1.29 -21.47
CA GLY A 100 -9.60 2.40 -20.59
C GLY A 100 -8.78 3.70 -20.73
N LYS A 101 -7.56 3.61 -21.27
CA LYS A 101 -6.78 4.78 -21.73
C LYS A 101 -6.49 4.79 -23.23
N SER A 102 -7.22 3.95 -23.98
CA SER A 102 -7.39 4.15 -25.41
C SER A 102 -8.34 5.34 -25.60
N LEU A 103 -7.78 6.52 -25.89
CA LEU A 103 -8.54 7.52 -26.63
C LEU A 103 -9.07 6.77 -27.85
N THR A 104 -10.40 6.64 -27.93
CA THR A 104 -11.16 5.98 -28.98
C THR A 104 -10.40 5.98 -30.30
N LEU A 105 -10.05 4.80 -30.80
CA LEU A 105 -10.46 4.30 -32.10
C LEU A 105 -10.12 2.81 -32.15
N SER A 106 -11.07 1.99 -31.70
CA SER A 106 -11.26 0.68 -32.31
C SER A 106 -11.75 0.93 -33.74
N LEU A 107 -10.82 1.12 -34.66
CA LEU A 107 -11.05 0.87 -36.07
C LEU A 107 -9.97 -0.11 -36.51
N SER A 108 -10.46 -1.29 -36.86
CA SER A 108 -9.79 -2.31 -37.68
C SER A 108 -8.56 -1.78 -38.42
N LEU A 109 -7.42 -2.41 -38.13
CA LEU A 109 -6.22 -2.35 -38.97
C LEU A 109 -6.58 -2.74 -40.41
N SER A 110 -6.90 -1.76 -41.26
CA SER A 110 -6.71 -1.92 -42.71
C SER A 110 -6.69 -0.63 -43.53
N LEU A 111 -7.01 0.57 -43.00
CA LEU A 111 -6.96 1.78 -43.82
C LEU A 111 -6.35 2.99 -43.09
N CYS A 112 -5.37 3.61 -43.77
CA CYS A 112 -4.81 4.96 -43.57
C CYS A 112 -3.60 5.12 -42.62
N PRO A 113 -2.36 5.10 -43.15
CA PRO A 113 -1.13 5.45 -42.43
C PRO A 113 -1.01 6.93 -42.00
N VAL A 114 -1.94 7.79 -42.43
CA VAL A 114 -1.83 9.26 -42.27
C VAL A 114 -2.55 9.78 -41.02
N LEU A 115 -3.44 8.98 -40.39
CA LEU A 115 -4.22 9.40 -39.22
C LEU A 115 -3.58 9.03 -37.86
N PHE A 116 -2.64 8.08 -37.82
CA PHE A 116 -1.96 7.69 -36.57
C PHE A 116 -1.00 8.76 -36.02
N ALA A 117 -0.55 9.70 -36.87
CA ALA A 117 0.31 10.81 -36.46
C ALA A 117 -0.42 11.92 -35.67
N ARG A 118 -1.74 11.81 -35.44
CA ARG A 118 -2.57 12.77 -34.71
C ARG A 118 -3.22 12.23 -33.44
N ALA A 119 -2.81 11.05 -32.95
CA ALA A 119 -3.25 10.55 -31.65
C ALA A 119 -2.58 11.37 -30.54
N HIS A 120 -3.18 12.53 -30.25
CA HIS A 120 -2.73 13.50 -29.27
C HIS A 120 -2.68 12.88 -27.87
N ILE A 121 -1.49 12.50 -27.42
CA ILE A 121 -1.08 12.74 -26.03
C ILE A 121 -0.98 14.27 -25.91
N GLY A 122 -2.14 14.92 -25.78
CA GLY A 122 -2.25 16.37 -25.71
C GLY A 122 -1.83 16.92 -24.34
N PRO A 123 -1.43 18.20 -24.26
CA PRO A 123 -1.10 18.89 -23.00
C PRO A 123 -2.31 19.17 -22.08
N GLU A 124 -3.54 18.82 -22.47
CA GLU A 124 -4.76 18.94 -21.65
C GLU A 124 -4.94 17.77 -20.67
N PRO A 125 -5.60 17.96 -19.51
CA PRO A 125 -5.82 16.94 -18.47
C PRO A 125 -6.55 15.67 -18.95
N THR A 126 -5.80 14.70 -19.46
CA THR A 126 -6.29 13.44 -20.06
C THR A 126 -6.44 12.30 -19.05
N THR A 127 -5.95 12.44 -17.81
CA THR A 127 -6.13 11.43 -16.75
C THR A 127 -6.70 12.05 -15.48
N ASP A 128 -8.02 11.94 -15.33
CA ASP A 128 -8.77 12.30 -14.12
C ASP A 128 -9.18 11.07 -13.28
N ARG A 129 -8.77 9.86 -13.69
CA ARG A 129 -9.15 8.58 -13.07
C ARG A 129 -7.95 7.82 -12.50
N PHE A 130 -8.18 7.11 -11.40
CA PHE A 130 -7.30 6.05 -10.95
C PHE A 130 -7.55 4.81 -11.80
N VAL A 131 -6.50 4.28 -12.44
CA VAL A 131 -6.59 3.08 -13.27
C VAL A 131 -5.65 2.01 -12.72
N VAL A 132 -6.21 0.89 -12.31
CA VAL A 132 -5.44 -0.31 -11.98
C VAL A 132 -5.28 -1.14 -13.23
N VAL A 133 -4.05 -1.37 -13.67
CA VAL A 133 -3.71 -2.22 -14.81
C VAL A 133 -3.25 -3.57 -14.29
N MET A 134 -4.04 -4.62 -14.52
CA MET A 134 -3.78 -5.97 -14.02
C MET A 134 -3.98 -7.03 -15.11
N SER A 135 -3.48 -8.23 -14.85
CA SER A 135 -3.68 -9.36 -15.76
C SER A 135 -5.13 -9.83 -15.74
N GLY A 136 -5.65 -10.15 -16.92
CA GLY A 136 -6.93 -10.82 -17.13
C GLY A 136 -6.90 -11.68 -18.38
N THR A 137 -7.91 -12.53 -18.56
CA THR A 137 -8.05 -13.39 -19.75
C THR A 137 -8.30 -12.58 -21.01
N ASP A 138 -9.08 -11.51 -20.87
CA ASP A 138 -9.56 -10.69 -21.97
C ASP A 138 -9.21 -9.22 -21.73
N GLU A 139 -9.01 -8.49 -22.82
CA GLU A 139 -8.87 -7.03 -22.78
C GLU A 139 -10.20 -6.37 -22.43
N ARG A 140 -10.32 -5.84 -21.21
CA ARG A 140 -11.54 -5.17 -20.76
C ARG A 140 -11.26 -4.07 -19.75
N SER A 141 -12.18 -3.10 -19.70
CA SER A 141 -12.24 -2.08 -18.67
C SER A 141 -13.45 -2.34 -17.77
N ILE A 142 -13.22 -2.36 -16.47
CA ILE A 142 -14.21 -2.63 -15.42
C ILE A 142 -14.39 -1.35 -14.59
N PRO A 143 -15.60 -0.79 -14.51
CA PRO A 143 -15.89 0.39 -13.70
C PRO A 143 -15.66 0.16 -12.20
N GLY A 144 -15.20 1.19 -11.48
CA GLY A 144 -14.82 1.09 -10.06
C GLY A 144 -15.93 0.60 -9.13
N ASN A 145 -17.20 0.93 -9.39
CA ASN A 145 -18.33 0.41 -8.60
C ASN A 145 -18.41 -1.12 -8.65
N THR A 146 -18.11 -1.72 -9.81
CA THR A 146 -18.10 -3.18 -10.00
C THR A 146 -16.86 -3.80 -9.38
N VAL A 147 -15.70 -3.16 -9.53
CA VAL A 147 -14.43 -3.63 -8.95
C VAL A 147 -14.49 -3.67 -7.42
N ALA A 148 -15.16 -2.69 -6.81
CA ALA A 148 -15.24 -2.58 -5.35
C ALA A 148 -16.16 -3.63 -4.69
N VAL A 149 -17.00 -4.34 -5.45
CA VAL A 149 -17.85 -5.43 -4.93
C VAL A 149 -17.31 -6.83 -5.24
N GLN A 150 -16.28 -6.93 -6.09
CA GLN A 150 -15.64 -8.18 -6.44
C GLN A 150 -14.75 -8.69 -5.30
N ALA A 151 -15.16 -9.79 -4.66
CA ALA A 151 -14.47 -10.36 -3.50
C ALA A 151 -13.12 -11.00 -3.84
N ASP A 152 -12.91 -11.33 -5.12
CA ASP A 152 -11.65 -11.85 -5.66
C ASP A 152 -10.61 -10.74 -5.91
N MET A 153 -10.99 -9.46 -5.79
CA MET A 153 -10.09 -8.33 -6.01
C MET A 153 -9.77 -7.57 -4.71
N PRO A 154 -8.52 -7.09 -4.51
CA PRO A 154 -8.08 -6.42 -3.28
C PRO A 154 -8.59 -4.97 -3.13
N PHE A 155 -9.67 -4.60 -3.83
CA PHE A 155 -10.15 -3.22 -3.98
C PHE A 155 -11.46 -2.93 -3.23
N SER A 156 -12.01 -3.91 -2.52
CA SER A 156 -13.26 -3.76 -1.76
C SER A 156 -13.23 -2.65 -0.72
N GLY A 157 -12.05 -2.38 -0.13
CA GLY A 157 -11.84 -1.28 0.81
C GLY A 157 -12.06 0.12 0.22
N LEU A 158 -12.02 0.27 -1.10
CA LEU A 158 -12.23 1.55 -1.78
C LEU A 158 -13.70 2.03 -1.71
N THR A 159 -14.63 1.15 -1.34
CA THR A 159 -16.04 1.51 -1.09
C THR A 159 -16.18 2.62 -0.03
N THR A 160 -15.24 2.69 0.92
CA THR A 160 -15.20 3.72 1.97
C THR A 160 -15.05 5.16 1.46
N PHE A 161 -14.49 5.35 0.25
CA PHE A 161 -14.37 6.67 -0.38
C PHE A 161 -15.63 7.10 -1.15
N GLY A 162 -16.65 6.23 -1.18
CA GLY A 162 -17.96 6.52 -1.73
C GLY A 162 -18.04 6.59 -3.26
N THR A 163 -19.26 6.76 -3.76
CA THR A 163 -19.58 6.71 -5.20
C THR A 163 -18.85 7.77 -6.02
N ALA A 164 -18.58 8.95 -5.44
CA ALA A 164 -17.87 10.02 -6.11
C ALA A 164 -16.47 9.57 -6.56
N PHE A 165 -15.73 8.89 -5.68
CA PHE A 165 -14.44 8.30 -6.02
C PHE A 165 -14.59 7.11 -6.96
N LEU A 166 -15.50 6.17 -6.67
CA LEU A 166 -15.63 4.94 -7.46
C LEU A 166 -16.00 5.23 -8.93
N SER A 167 -16.68 6.34 -9.22
CA SER A 167 -16.94 6.82 -10.58
C SER A 167 -15.69 7.28 -11.34
N LYS A 168 -14.60 7.58 -10.61
CA LYS A 168 -13.27 7.98 -11.08
C LYS A 168 -12.22 6.89 -10.86
N PHE A 169 -12.67 5.67 -10.56
CA PHE A 169 -11.82 4.49 -10.41
C PHE A 169 -12.16 3.48 -11.49
N GLU A 170 -11.14 2.81 -12.02
CA GLU A 170 -11.27 1.85 -13.11
C GLU A 170 -10.24 0.74 -12.98
N CYS A 171 -10.61 -0.48 -13.35
CA CYS A 171 -9.70 -1.60 -13.51
C CYS A 171 -9.59 -1.97 -14.98
N SER A 172 -8.39 -1.86 -15.52
CA SER A 172 -8.01 -2.29 -16.85
C SER A 172 -7.37 -3.67 -16.78
N GLN A 173 -7.97 -4.64 -17.46
CA GLN A 173 -7.49 -6.01 -17.53
C GLN A 173 -7.02 -6.34 -18.93
N MET A 174 -5.87 -7.02 -19.04
CA MET A 174 -5.38 -7.56 -20.31
C MET A 174 -4.46 -8.77 -20.08
N PRO A 175 -4.37 -9.70 -21.04
CA PRO A 175 -3.37 -10.76 -20.98
C PRO A 175 -1.99 -10.18 -21.31
N HIS A 176 -1.07 -10.23 -20.34
CA HIS A 176 0.30 -9.75 -20.55
C HIS A 176 1.28 -10.42 -19.58
N PRO A 177 2.43 -10.97 -20.04
CA PRO A 177 3.38 -11.68 -19.18
C PRO A 177 3.87 -10.88 -17.97
N LEU A 178 4.15 -9.58 -18.14
CA LEU A 178 4.52 -8.72 -17.00
C LEU A 178 3.39 -8.59 -15.98
N LEU A 179 2.13 -8.51 -16.43
CA LEU A 179 0.97 -8.37 -15.54
C LEU A 179 0.61 -9.68 -14.82
N GLU A 180 1.18 -10.81 -15.25
CA GLU A 180 1.11 -12.07 -14.51
C GLU A 180 1.86 -11.99 -13.18
N HIS A 181 2.86 -11.11 -13.09
CA HIS A 181 3.71 -10.98 -11.90
C HIS A 181 3.48 -9.70 -11.11
N ILE A 182 3.06 -8.60 -11.75
CA ILE A 182 2.84 -7.30 -11.09
C ILE A 182 1.54 -6.64 -11.53
N THR A 183 1.04 -5.71 -10.73
CA THR A 183 -0.12 -4.85 -11.04
C THR A 183 0.31 -3.39 -10.97
N PHE A 184 -0.06 -2.58 -11.97
CA PHE A 184 0.24 -1.16 -11.95
C PHE A 184 -0.96 -0.34 -11.48
N VAL A 185 -0.70 0.74 -10.75
CA VAL A 185 -1.70 1.74 -10.37
C VAL A 185 -1.29 3.07 -11.01
N ASP A 186 -1.98 3.46 -12.08
CA ASP A 186 -1.82 4.76 -12.72
C ASP A 186 -2.73 5.78 -12.02
N THR A 187 -2.14 6.75 -11.34
CA THR A 187 -2.90 7.77 -10.63
C THR A 187 -3.18 8.99 -11.51
N PRO A 188 -4.26 9.75 -11.24
CA PRO A 188 -4.44 11.09 -11.80
C PRO A 188 -3.21 11.96 -11.56
N GLY A 189 -2.93 12.88 -12.48
CA GLY A 189 -1.89 13.88 -12.29
C GLY A 189 -2.21 14.78 -11.09
N VAL A 190 -1.24 14.99 -10.20
CA VAL A 190 -1.39 15.96 -9.11
C VAL A 190 -1.45 17.36 -9.71
N LEU A 191 -2.48 18.11 -9.33
CA LEU A 191 -2.77 19.43 -9.89
C LEU A 191 -1.90 20.48 -9.21
N SER A 192 -1.45 21.47 -9.97
CA SER A 192 -0.68 22.61 -9.47
C SER A 192 -1.62 23.80 -9.26
N GLY A 193 -2.25 23.90 -8.08
CA GLY A 193 -3.00 25.11 -7.70
C GLY A 193 -4.27 24.88 -6.88
N GLU A 194 -4.57 25.82 -5.99
CA GLU A 194 -5.65 25.72 -5.01
C GLU A 194 -7.05 25.71 -5.62
N LYS A 195 -7.26 26.39 -6.77
CA LYS A 195 -8.54 26.43 -7.51
C LYS A 195 -8.91 25.11 -8.20
N GLN A 196 -7.93 24.22 -8.41
CA GLN A 196 -8.17 22.90 -8.99
C GLN A 196 -8.40 21.82 -7.92
N ARG A 197 -8.03 22.08 -6.65
CA ARG A 197 -8.37 21.20 -5.52
C ARG A 197 -9.87 21.10 -5.27
N THR A 198 -10.59 22.21 -5.40
CA THR A 198 -12.05 22.27 -5.25
C THR A 198 -12.81 21.54 -6.36
N GLN A 199 -12.14 21.05 -7.42
CA GLN A 199 -12.78 20.29 -8.49
C GLN A 199 -12.90 18.78 -8.19
N ARG A 200 -12.14 18.24 -7.23
CA ARG A 200 -12.25 16.81 -6.88
C ARG A 200 -13.37 16.61 -5.86
N ALA A 201 -14.39 15.85 -6.26
CA ALA A 201 -15.51 15.47 -5.40
C ALA A 201 -15.15 14.35 -4.39
N TYR A 202 -13.87 14.01 -4.24
CA TYR A 202 -13.39 12.92 -3.38
C TYR A 202 -12.03 13.26 -2.75
N ASP A 203 -11.71 12.58 -1.64
CA ASP A 203 -10.44 12.74 -0.94
C ASP A 203 -9.28 12.05 -1.69
N PHE A 204 -8.60 12.82 -2.55
CA PHE A 204 -7.45 12.32 -3.30
C PHE A 204 -6.28 11.87 -2.41
N ILE A 205 -6.03 12.57 -1.30
CA ILE A 205 -4.90 12.26 -0.42
C ILE A 205 -5.19 10.96 0.33
N GLY A 206 -6.40 10.81 0.87
CA GLY A 206 -6.84 9.57 1.52
C GLY A 206 -6.79 8.36 0.59
N VAL A 207 -7.28 8.49 -0.65
CA VAL A 207 -7.20 7.42 -1.66
C VAL A 207 -5.74 7.08 -1.98
N THR A 208 -4.88 8.09 -2.17
CA THR A 208 -3.46 7.87 -2.47
C THR A 208 -2.75 7.18 -1.31
N SER A 209 -3.04 7.58 -0.07
CA SER A 209 -2.51 6.94 1.13
C SER A 209 -2.99 5.49 1.26
N TRP A 210 -4.25 5.20 0.91
CA TRP A 210 -4.78 3.84 0.86
C TRP A 210 -4.04 2.94 -0.13
N PHE A 211 -3.81 3.43 -1.36
CA PHE A 211 -3.01 2.68 -2.34
C PHE A 211 -1.57 2.56 -1.88
N ALA A 212 -0.99 3.62 -1.33
CA ALA A 212 0.36 3.60 -0.79
C ALA A 212 0.49 2.47 0.23
N ALA A 213 -0.43 2.32 1.17
CA ALA A 213 -0.39 1.25 2.17
C ALA A 213 -0.38 -0.16 1.57
N LYS A 214 -1.04 -0.38 0.43
CA LYS A 214 -1.12 -1.68 -0.24
C LYS A 214 -0.04 -1.93 -1.28
N CYS A 215 0.58 -0.90 -1.82
CA CYS A 215 1.61 -1.04 -2.86
C CYS A 215 2.96 -1.47 -2.27
N ASP A 216 3.69 -2.22 -3.09
CA ASP A 216 5.03 -2.73 -2.79
C ASP A 216 6.12 -1.78 -3.32
N LEU A 217 5.82 -1.01 -4.36
CA LEU A 217 6.66 0.04 -4.91
C LEU A 217 5.84 1.29 -5.26
N ILE A 218 6.41 2.47 -4.97
CA ILE A 218 5.83 3.77 -5.33
C ILE A 218 6.84 4.53 -6.18
N LEU A 219 6.53 4.73 -7.46
CA LEU A 219 7.33 5.53 -8.38
C LEU A 219 6.86 6.98 -8.34
N LEU A 220 7.72 7.90 -7.89
CA LEU A 220 7.50 9.34 -7.98
C LEU A 220 8.12 9.88 -9.28
N LEU A 221 7.28 10.20 -10.26
CA LEU A 221 7.70 10.70 -11.57
C LEU A 221 7.80 12.23 -11.59
N PHE A 222 8.97 12.72 -12.00
CA PHE A 222 9.28 14.13 -12.22
C PHE A 222 9.68 14.38 -13.67
N ASP A 223 9.39 15.58 -14.15
CA ASP A 223 9.80 16.08 -15.47
C ASP A 223 10.86 17.18 -15.25
N PRO A 224 12.09 17.04 -15.77
CA PRO A 224 13.18 17.97 -15.53
C PRO A 224 12.92 19.36 -16.11
N HIS A 225 12.06 19.47 -17.13
CA HIS A 225 11.67 20.75 -17.71
C HIS A 225 10.65 21.50 -16.84
N LYS A 226 9.90 20.78 -15.99
CA LYS A 226 8.83 21.32 -15.13
C LYS A 226 9.00 20.86 -13.68
N LEU A 227 10.18 21.12 -13.11
CA LEU A 227 10.54 20.70 -11.76
C LEU A 227 9.95 21.62 -10.66
N ASP A 228 8.63 21.85 -10.69
CA ASP A 228 7.94 22.61 -9.65
C ASP A 228 7.18 21.68 -8.72
N ILE A 229 7.67 21.42 -7.51
CA ILE A 229 6.92 20.59 -6.54
C ILE A 229 5.82 21.46 -5.91
N SER A 230 4.61 21.38 -6.47
CA SER A 230 3.44 22.07 -5.93
C SER A 230 3.13 21.68 -4.48
N ASP A 231 2.49 22.57 -3.73
CA ASP A 231 2.13 22.29 -2.33
C ASP A 231 1.14 21.13 -2.19
N GLU A 232 0.32 20.86 -3.22
CA GLU A 232 -0.52 19.66 -3.25
C GLU A 232 0.33 18.41 -3.35
N PHE A 233 1.34 18.41 -4.24
CA PHE A 233 2.21 17.27 -4.37
C PHE A 233 3.06 17.05 -3.12
N LYS A 234 3.51 18.11 -2.44
CA LYS A 234 4.16 18.00 -1.12
C LYS A 234 3.25 17.34 -0.08
N ARG A 235 1.95 17.71 -0.04
CA ARG A 235 0.97 17.08 0.88
C ARG A 235 0.75 15.60 0.54
N VAL A 236 0.66 15.27 -0.75
CA VAL A 236 0.55 13.87 -1.20
C VAL A 236 1.78 13.07 -0.78
N ILE A 237 3.00 13.57 -1.07
CA ILE A 237 4.24 12.91 -0.64
C ILE A 237 4.29 12.79 0.90
N SER A 238 3.84 13.80 1.63
CA SER A 238 3.78 13.75 3.10
C SER A 238 2.80 12.69 3.63
N SER A 239 1.75 12.35 2.86
CA SER A 239 0.83 11.25 3.21
C SER A 239 1.42 9.86 2.98
N LEU A 240 2.59 9.77 2.34
CA LEU A 240 3.37 8.53 2.15
C LEU A 240 4.37 8.30 3.28
N ARG A 241 4.38 9.11 4.34
CA ARG A 241 5.28 8.90 5.49
C ARG A 241 5.04 7.53 6.12
N GLY A 242 6.13 6.83 6.45
CA GLY A 242 6.08 5.44 6.93
C GLY A 242 6.07 4.41 5.81
N HIS A 243 6.15 4.88 4.56
CA HIS A 243 6.25 4.09 3.35
C HIS A 243 7.47 4.51 2.51
N ASP A 244 8.43 5.18 3.13
CA ASP A 244 9.58 5.79 2.47
C ASP A 244 10.50 4.71 1.83
N ASP A 245 10.55 3.51 2.41
CA ASP A 245 11.34 2.36 1.95
C ASP A 245 10.97 1.86 0.54
N LYS A 246 9.69 2.03 0.16
CA LYS A 246 9.17 1.64 -1.16
C LYS A 246 9.13 2.78 -2.17
N ILE A 247 9.58 3.98 -1.80
CA ILE A 247 9.62 5.10 -2.74
C ILE A 247 10.86 4.98 -3.63
N ARG A 248 10.64 5.14 -4.94
CA ARG A 248 11.70 5.37 -5.93
C ARG A 248 11.34 6.60 -6.74
N VAL A 249 12.35 7.39 -7.06
CA VAL A 249 12.16 8.61 -7.85
C VAL A 249 12.53 8.31 -9.29
N VAL A 250 11.74 8.80 -10.24
CA VAL A 250 12.03 8.68 -11.67
C VAL A 250 12.05 10.08 -12.27
N LEU A 251 13.21 10.53 -12.73
CA LEU A 251 13.36 11.76 -13.50
C LEU A 251 13.19 11.42 -14.97
N ASN A 252 11.96 11.50 -15.44
CA ASN A 252 11.54 11.11 -16.79
C ASN A 252 11.75 12.26 -17.78
N LYS A 253 11.93 11.96 -19.07
CA LYS A 253 12.22 12.93 -20.13
C LYS A 253 13.56 13.68 -19.97
N ALA A 254 14.55 13.01 -19.37
CA ALA A 254 15.89 13.56 -19.20
C ALA A 254 16.59 13.91 -20.53
N ASP A 255 16.13 13.36 -21.65
CA ASP A 255 16.59 13.66 -23.01
C ASP A 255 16.20 15.06 -23.51
N GLN A 256 15.30 15.76 -22.80
CA GLN A 256 14.83 17.09 -23.18
C GLN A 256 15.67 18.24 -22.60
N VAL A 257 16.65 17.93 -21.75
CA VAL A 257 17.53 18.89 -21.09
C VAL A 257 18.99 18.54 -21.36
N ASP A 258 19.85 19.55 -21.38
CA ASP A 258 21.30 19.30 -21.48
C ASP A 258 21.86 18.70 -20.17
N THR A 259 23.07 18.13 -20.23
CA THR A 259 23.70 17.48 -19.08
C THR A 259 23.91 18.43 -17.89
N GLN A 260 24.22 19.72 -18.13
CA GLN A 260 24.46 20.67 -17.04
C GLN A 260 23.17 21.05 -16.32
N GLN A 261 22.11 21.30 -17.07
CA GLN A 261 20.77 21.56 -16.60
C GLN A 261 20.23 20.34 -15.87
N LEU A 262 20.44 19.13 -16.39
CA LEU A 262 20.06 17.88 -15.74
C LEU A 262 20.67 17.77 -14.34
N MET A 263 21.97 18.06 -14.18
CA MET A 263 22.62 18.04 -12.86
C MET A 263 22.06 19.10 -11.90
N ARG A 264 21.74 20.31 -12.40
CA ARG A 264 21.11 21.36 -11.59
C ARG A 264 19.70 20.97 -11.14
N VAL A 265 18.91 20.41 -12.05
CA VAL A 265 17.55 19.90 -11.79
C VAL A 265 17.60 18.75 -10.80
N TYR A 266 18.52 17.80 -10.97
CA TYR A 266 18.73 16.69 -10.04
C TYR A 266 19.04 17.19 -8.62
N GLY A 267 19.97 18.14 -8.49
CA GLY A 267 20.29 18.76 -7.20
C GLY A 267 19.09 19.47 -6.56
N ALA A 268 18.34 20.24 -7.35
CA ALA A 268 17.13 20.92 -6.89
C ALA A 268 16.03 19.95 -6.45
N LEU A 269 15.87 18.82 -7.16
CA LEU A 269 14.92 17.76 -6.83
C LEU A 269 15.26 17.12 -5.48
N MET A 270 16.52 16.70 -5.30
CA MET A 270 16.97 16.07 -4.06
C MET A 270 16.86 17.01 -2.87
N TRP A 271 17.22 18.28 -3.05
CA TRP A 271 17.03 19.32 -2.03
C TRP A 271 15.56 19.48 -1.64
N SER A 272 14.66 19.48 -2.62
CA SER A 272 13.22 19.65 -2.37
C SER A 272 12.60 18.42 -1.73
N LEU A 273 12.99 17.21 -2.17
CA LEU A 273 12.54 15.95 -1.57
C LEU A 273 13.03 15.79 -0.13
N GLY A 274 14.29 16.14 0.16
CA GLY A 274 14.84 16.08 1.52
C GLY A 274 14.12 17.01 2.52
N LYS A 275 13.45 18.07 2.05
CA LYS A 275 12.60 18.91 2.91
C LYS A 275 11.23 18.30 3.23
N VAL A 276 10.72 17.44 2.35
CA VAL A 276 9.36 16.89 2.44
C VAL A 276 9.39 15.51 3.10
N ILE A 277 10.34 14.69 2.68
CA ILE A 277 10.56 13.33 3.16
C ILE A 277 11.57 13.42 4.30
N ASN A 278 11.07 13.22 5.51
CA ASN A 278 11.85 13.36 6.74
C ASN A 278 12.56 12.04 7.08
N THR A 279 13.39 11.55 6.17
CA THR A 279 14.23 10.37 6.37
C THR A 279 15.70 10.72 6.12
N PRO A 280 16.65 10.21 6.93
CA PRO A 280 18.07 10.39 6.67
C PRO A 280 18.56 9.61 5.44
N GLU A 281 17.75 8.68 4.92
CA GLU A 281 18.11 7.82 3.79
C GLU A 281 17.93 8.53 2.44
N VAL A 282 18.93 8.40 1.57
CA VAL A 282 18.88 8.97 0.22
C VAL A 282 18.08 8.02 -0.68
N MET A 283 16.98 8.51 -1.27
CA MET A 283 16.19 7.72 -2.21
C MET A 283 16.93 7.49 -3.53
N ARG A 284 16.79 6.28 -4.09
CA ARG A 284 17.26 5.98 -5.45
C ARG A 284 16.44 6.76 -6.48
N VAL A 285 17.15 7.49 -7.33
CA VAL A 285 16.58 8.24 -8.47
C VAL A 285 17.00 7.56 -9.75
N TYR A 286 16.04 7.23 -10.61
CA TYR A 286 16.27 6.72 -11.96
C TYR A 286 16.18 7.85 -12.97
N ILE A 287 17.20 8.01 -13.81
CA ILE A 287 17.27 9.11 -14.79
C ILE A 287 17.14 8.55 -16.20
N GLY A 288 16.15 9.00 -16.96
CA GLY A 288 16.00 8.53 -18.34
C GLY A 288 14.80 9.11 -19.07
N SER A 289 14.51 8.53 -20.24
CA SER A 289 13.33 8.84 -21.05
C SER A 289 12.54 7.56 -21.30
N PHE A 290 11.44 7.39 -20.59
CA PHE A 290 10.65 6.16 -20.61
C PHE A 290 9.48 6.31 -21.59
N ASN A 291 9.82 6.33 -22.88
CA ASN A 291 8.86 6.38 -23.97
C ASN A 291 9.43 5.66 -25.21
N ASP A 292 8.58 5.43 -26.22
CA ASP A 292 8.98 4.68 -27.42
C ASP A 292 9.66 5.55 -28.49
N LYS A 293 9.96 6.82 -28.19
CA LYS A 293 10.65 7.71 -29.13
C LYS A 293 12.16 7.48 -29.02
N PRO A 294 12.90 7.65 -30.14
CA PRO A 294 14.35 7.63 -30.09
C PRO A 294 14.84 8.72 -29.14
N VAL A 295 15.84 8.37 -28.31
CA VAL A 295 16.54 9.33 -27.44
C VAL A 295 17.12 10.44 -28.30
N ASN A 296 16.96 11.70 -27.88
CA ASN A 296 17.54 12.83 -28.59
C ASN A 296 19.06 12.88 -28.40
N GLU A 297 19.79 12.08 -29.19
CA GLU A 297 21.25 11.94 -29.11
C GLU A 297 22.00 13.27 -29.24
N ALA A 298 21.42 14.26 -29.93
CA ALA A 298 21.99 15.60 -30.09
C ALA A 298 21.99 16.42 -28.79
N ALA A 299 20.99 16.23 -27.92
CA ALA A 299 20.89 16.93 -26.64
C ALA A 299 21.64 16.21 -25.51
N THR A 300 21.70 14.88 -25.56
CA THR A 300 22.26 14.07 -24.46
C THR A 300 23.75 13.74 -24.62
N GLY A 301 24.25 13.75 -25.85
CA GLY A 301 25.58 13.23 -26.18
C GLY A 301 25.71 11.70 -25.93
N PRO A 302 26.86 11.11 -26.30
CA PRO A 302 27.07 9.66 -26.20
C PRO A 302 27.05 9.13 -24.76
N ILE A 303 27.52 9.93 -23.79
CA ILE A 303 27.55 9.55 -22.36
C ILE A 303 26.13 9.51 -21.78
N GLY A 304 25.23 10.41 -22.21
CA GLY A 304 23.87 10.47 -21.70
C GLY A 304 23.02 9.28 -22.12
N LYS A 305 23.23 8.77 -23.35
CA LYS A 305 22.53 7.56 -23.84
C LYS A 305 22.87 6.33 -23.01
N GLU A 306 24.16 6.07 -22.81
CA GLU A 306 24.62 4.93 -22.00
C GLU A 306 24.11 5.02 -20.55
N LEU A 307 24.10 6.23 -19.97
CA LEU A 307 23.54 6.47 -18.64
C LEU A 307 22.05 6.11 -18.59
N PHE A 308 21.25 6.60 -19.54
CA PHE A 308 19.80 6.35 -19.55
C PHE A 308 19.46 4.87 -19.75
N GLU A 309 20.20 4.17 -20.62
CA GLU A 309 20.04 2.74 -20.84
C GLU A 309 20.35 1.95 -19.56
N LYS A 310 21.48 2.25 -18.88
CA LYS A 310 21.83 1.62 -17.60
C LYS A 310 20.82 1.89 -16.50
N GLU A 311 20.35 3.14 -16.37
CA GLU A 311 19.34 3.51 -15.37
C GLU A 311 17.99 2.85 -15.64
N GLN A 312 17.64 2.64 -16.91
CA GLN A 312 16.46 1.89 -17.31
C GLN A 312 16.59 0.40 -17.01
N GLU A 313 17.76 -0.20 -17.25
CA GLU A 313 18.06 -1.58 -16.87
C GLU A 313 17.98 -1.79 -15.36
N ASP A 314 18.55 -0.88 -14.57
CA ASP A 314 18.47 -0.89 -13.11
C ASP A 314 17.03 -0.80 -12.61
N LEU A 315 16.20 0.05 -13.23
CA LEU A 315 14.78 0.16 -12.89
C LEU A 315 14.02 -1.13 -13.22
N LEU A 316 14.29 -1.72 -14.39
CA LEU A 316 13.69 -3.00 -14.78
C LEU A 316 14.12 -4.13 -13.86
N ALA A 317 15.37 -4.14 -13.41
CA ALA A 317 15.88 -5.10 -12.44
C ALA A 317 15.16 -4.95 -11.08
N ASP A 318 14.99 -3.71 -10.57
CA ASP A 318 14.25 -3.48 -9.33
C ASP A 318 12.78 -3.91 -9.47
N LEU A 319 12.13 -3.60 -10.61
CA LEU A 319 10.75 -4.03 -10.92
C LEU A 319 10.59 -5.56 -10.94
N LYS A 320 11.57 -6.28 -11.51
CA LYS A 320 11.58 -7.75 -11.54
C LYS A 320 11.78 -8.38 -10.16
N ASP A 321 12.45 -7.66 -9.26
CA ASP A 321 12.73 -8.12 -7.90
C ASP A 321 11.59 -7.80 -6.92
N ILE A 322 10.64 -6.93 -7.29
CA ILE A 322 9.48 -6.59 -6.46
C ILE A 322 8.74 -7.83 -5.96
N PRO A 323 8.39 -8.82 -6.79
CA PRO A 323 7.62 -9.95 -6.30
C PRO A 323 8.36 -10.77 -5.26
N LYS A 324 9.70 -10.87 -5.38
CA LYS A 324 10.56 -11.49 -4.38
C LYS A 324 10.47 -10.71 -3.06
N LYS A 325 10.72 -9.40 -3.11
CA LYS A 325 10.68 -8.48 -1.96
C LYS A 325 9.29 -8.38 -1.31
N ALA A 326 8.22 -8.45 -2.09
CA ALA A 326 6.84 -8.33 -1.63
C ALA A 326 6.47 -9.49 -0.68
N CYS A 327 6.98 -10.69 -0.96
CA CYS A 327 6.79 -11.83 -0.08
C CYS A 327 7.41 -11.60 1.30
N ASP A 328 8.70 -11.25 1.34
CA ASP A 328 9.42 -10.98 2.60
C ASP A 328 8.77 -9.83 3.36
N ARG A 329 8.34 -8.79 2.64
CA ARG A 329 7.61 -7.66 3.20
C ARG A 329 6.30 -8.09 3.86
N ARG A 330 5.50 -8.95 3.23
CA ARG A 330 4.23 -9.45 3.80
C ARG A 330 4.45 -10.20 5.10
N ILE A 331 5.50 -11.03 5.17
CA ILE A 331 5.87 -11.74 6.39
C ILE A 331 6.31 -10.75 7.47
N ASN A 332 7.13 -9.76 7.14
CA ASN A 332 7.56 -8.73 8.08
C ASN A 332 6.38 -7.90 8.62
N GLU A 333 5.45 -7.49 7.76
CA GLU A 333 4.24 -6.78 8.16
C GLU A 333 3.35 -7.66 9.05
N PHE A 334 3.25 -8.95 8.75
CA PHE A 334 2.56 -9.90 9.61
C PHE A 334 3.17 -9.97 11.01
N VAL A 335 4.49 -10.12 11.11
CA VAL A 335 5.23 -10.15 12.39
C VAL A 335 5.04 -8.85 13.17
N LYS A 336 5.11 -7.69 12.51
CA LYS A 336 4.85 -6.39 13.15
C LYS A 336 3.44 -6.31 13.71
N ARG A 337 2.43 -6.77 12.95
CA ARG A 337 1.02 -6.78 13.40
C ARG A 337 0.78 -7.73 14.57
N ALA A 338 1.36 -8.93 14.54
CA ALA A 338 1.24 -9.89 15.63
C ALA A 338 1.83 -9.32 16.95
N ARG A 339 3.01 -8.69 16.89
CA ARG A 339 3.60 -8.00 18.03
C ARG A 339 2.76 -6.83 18.52
N ALA A 340 2.28 -5.98 17.61
CA ALA A 340 1.39 -4.87 17.93
C ALA A 340 0.11 -5.37 18.63
N ALA A 341 -0.45 -6.50 18.20
CA ALA A 341 -1.63 -7.10 18.81
C ALA A 341 -1.36 -7.67 20.21
N LYS A 342 -0.23 -8.35 20.40
CA LYS A 342 0.21 -8.81 21.71
C LYS A 342 0.35 -7.65 22.70
N ILE A 343 0.98 -6.55 22.28
CA ILE A 343 1.17 -5.35 23.12
C ILE A 343 -0.16 -4.70 23.47
N HIS A 344 -1.05 -4.54 22.47
CA HIS A 344 -2.39 -4.03 22.71
C HIS A 344 -3.15 -4.87 23.73
N ALA A 345 -3.10 -6.21 23.63
CA ALA A 345 -3.73 -7.11 24.59
C ALA A 345 -3.19 -6.90 26.01
N TYR A 346 -1.88 -6.71 26.18
CA TYR A 346 -1.31 -6.39 27.50
C TYR A 346 -1.77 -5.03 28.04
N ILE A 347 -1.78 -4.00 27.19
CA ILE A 347 -2.24 -2.66 27.58
C ILE A 347 -3.70 -2.72 28.06
N ILE A 348 -4.59 -3.29 27.25
CA ILE A 348 -6.02 -3.39 27.59
C ILE A 348 -6.23 -4.21 28.87
N SER A 349 -5.53 -5.33 29.03
CA SER A 349 -5.63 -6.13 30.25
C SER A 349 -5.05 -5.42 31.48
N HIS A 350 -4.00 -4.63 31.32
CA HIS A 350 -3.42 -3.83 32.41
C HIS A 350 -4.39 -2.75 32.86
N LEU A 351 -4.96 -2.00 31.91
CA LEU A 351 -5.99 -1.00 32.20
C LEU A 351 -7.21 -1.63 32.90
N LYS A 352 -7.65 -2.81 32.44
CA LYS A 352 -8.72 -3.56 33.09
C LYS A 352 -8.39 -3.97 34.54
N LYS A 353 -7.13 -4.33 34.80
CA LYS A 353 -6.66 -4.76 36.13
C LYS A 353 -6.60 -3.61 37.13
N GLU A 354 -6.27 -2.40 36.68
CA GLU A 354 -6.20 -1.20 37.51
C GLU A 354 -7.57 -0.58 37.82
N MET A 355 -8.66 -1.07 37.18
CA MET A 355 -10.01 -0.58 37.44
C MET A 355 -10.59 -1.10 38.78
N PRO A 356 -11.21 -0.23 39.60
CA PRO A 356 -11.83 -0.64 40.86
C PRO A 356 -13.12 -1.43 40.61
N ALA A 357 -13.39 -2.45 41.43
CA ALA A 357 -14.53 -3.35 41.22
C ALA A 357 -15.90 -2.69 41.46
N MET A 358 -16.02 -1.78 42.42
CA MET A 358 -17.32 -1.25 42.88
C MET A 358 -17.48 0.27 42.68
N MET A 359 -16.66 1.10 43.34
CA MET A 359 -16.86 2.56 43.36
C MET A 359 -15.65 3.33 42.80
N GLY A 360 -15.90 4.50 42.20
CA GLY A 360 -14.83 5.39 41.71
C GLY A 360 -14.33 5.09 40.30
N LYS A 361 -15.04 4.25 39.53
CA LYS A 361 -14.68 3.80 38.17
C LYS A 361 -14.37 4.95 37.20
N ALA A 362 -15.24 5.96 37.14
CA ALA A 362 -15.04 7.13 36.27
C ALA A 362 -13.75 7.90 36.62
N LYS A 363 -13.51 8.13 37.92
CA LYS A 363 -12.31 8.83 38.40
C LYS A 363 -11.03 8.01 38.16
N ALA A 364 -11.10 6.69 38.33
CA ALA A 364 -9.98 5.78 38.05
C ALA A 364 -9.67 5.72 36.56
N GLN A 365 -10.68 5.60 35.70
CA GLN A 365 -10.50 5.63 34.25
C GLN A 365 -9.87 6.94 33.79
N GLN A 366 -10.38 8.09 34.25
CA GLN A 366 -9.80 9.39 33.92
C GLN A 366 -8.33 9.45 34.32
N ARG A 367 -8.00 9.02 35.55
CA ARG A 367 -6.61 8.95 36.03
C ARG A 367 -5.71 8.07 35.14
N LEU A 368 -6.21 6.92 34.69
CA LEU A 368 -5.46 6.01 33.81
C LEU A 368 -5.24 6.61 32.41
N VAL A 369 -6.24 7.30 31.88
CA VAL A 369 -6.16 8.01 30.58
C VAL A 369 -5.18 9.18 30.66
N ASP A 370 -5.22 9.95 31.75
CA ASP A 370 -4.32 11.08 31.97
C ASP A 370 -2.86 10.62 32.09
N ASN A 371 -2.61 9.52 32.83
CA ASN A 371 -1.27 8.97 33.07
C ASN A 371 -0.89 7.81 32.11
N LEU A 372 -1.50 7.75 30.93
CA LEU A 372 -1.35 6.61 30.01
C LEU A 372 0.11 6.29 29.64
N GLY A 373 0.98 7.30 29.54
CA GLY A 373 2.41 7.11 29.27
C GLY A 373 3.11 6.32 30.37
N ASP A 374 2.80 6.58 31.64
CA ASP A 374 3.34 5.84 32.77
C ASP A 374 2.79 4.41 32.83
N GLU A 375 1.51 4.24 32.49
CA GLU A 375 0.89 2.91 32.39
C GLU A 375 1.56 2.07 31.28
N PHE A 376 1.91 2.66 30.14
CA PHE A 376 2.70 1.98 29.11
C PHE A 376 4.08 1.58 29.65
N GLY A 377 4.75 2.47 30.39
CA GLY A 377 6.04 2.17 31.03
C GLY A 377 5.97 1.06 32.08
N LYS A 378 4.82 0.87 32.76
CA LYS A 378 4.60 -0.30 33.65
C LYS A 378 4.47 -1.59 32.85
N VAL A 379 3.63 -1.60 31.81
CA VAL A 379 3.45 -2.76 30.93
C VAL A 379 4.77 -3.17 30.27
N GLN A 380 5.53 -2.18 29.80
CA GLN A 380 6.85 -2.38 29.19
C GLN A 380 7.81 -3.13 30.14
N ARG A 381 7.93 -2.66 31.38
CA ARG A 381 8.81 -3.26 32.40
C ARG A 381 8.32 -4.64 32.85
N GLN A 382 7.02 -4.81 33.02
CA GLN A 382 6.45 -6.06 33.49
C GLN A 382 6.65 -7.21 32.49
N PHE A 383 6.49 -6.93 31.19
CA PHE A 383 6.53 -7.94 30.14
C PHE A 383 7.79 -7.89 29.26
N HIS A 384 8.77 -7.05 29.63
CA HIS A 384 10.05 -6.89 28.92
C HIS A 384 9.89 -6.56 27.44
N LEU A 385 8.99 -5.62 27.14
CA LEU A 385 8.61 -5.29 25.76
C LEU A 385 9.48 -4.14 25.21
N PRO A 386 9.83 -4.16 23.91
CA PRO A 386 10.56 -3.06 23.29
C PRO A 386 9.70 -1.78 23.28
N PRO A 387 10.27 -0.60 23.60
CA PRO A 387 9.51 0.65 23.60
C PRO A 387 9.01 1.04 22.21
N GLY A 388 9.76 0.69 21.15
CA GLY A 388 9.41 1.01 19.76
C GLY A 388 8.15 0.31 19.23
N ASP A 389 7.70 -0.76 19.88
CA ASP A 389 6.51 -1.50 19.44
C ASP A 389 5.20 -0.94 20.05
N PHE A 390 5.29 0.02 21.00
CA PHE A 390 4.13 0.66 21.63
C PHE A 390 3.45 1.70 20.71
N PRO A 391 2.12 1.89 20.82
CA PRO A 391 1.43 2.96 20.10
C PRO A 391 1.83 4.36 20.58
N ASN A 392 1.57 5.36 19.74
CA ASN A 392 1.61 6.75 20.16
C ASN A 392 0.59 7.00 21.29
N VAL A 393 1.07 7.55 22.40
CA VAL A 393 0.28 7.74 23.62
C VAL A 393 -0.93 8.63 23.37
N GLU A 394 -0.77 9.75 22.67
CA GLU A 394 -1.86 10.71 22.46
C GLU A 394 -2.94 10.16 21.53
N GLN A 395 -2.54 9.50 20.43
CA GLN A 395 -3.50 8.84 19.54
C GLN A 395 -4.28 7.74 20.28
N PHE A 396 -3.59 6.93 21.10
CA PHE A 396 -4.24 5.88 21.88
C PHE A 396 -5.18 6.45 22.94
N ARG A 397 -4.79 7.56 23.57
CA ARG A 397 -5.60 8.29 24.56
C ARG A 397 -6.93 8.74 23.96
N GLU A 398 -6.92 9.35 22.77
CA GLU A 398 -8.16 9.78 22.10
C GLU A 398 -9.09 8.60 21.79
N ILE A 399 -8.54 7.47 21.32
CA ILE A 399 -9.33 6.26 21.07
C ILE A 399 -9.97 5.77 22.38
N LEU A 400 -9.20 5.69 23.46
CA LEU A 400 -9.66 5.17 24.76
C LEU A 400 -10.78 6.00 25.41
N LYS A 401 -10.86 7.31 25.14
CA LYS A 401 -11.93 8.19 25.69
C LYS A 401 -13.33 7.71 25.31
N GLY A 402 -13.47 7.04 24.16
CA GLY A 402 -14.75 6.49 23.70
C GLY A 402 -15.21 5.21 24.41
N TYR A 403 -14.41 4.64 25.32
CA TYR A 403 -14.64 3.30 25.86
C TYR A 403 -14.68 3.27 27.39
N SER A 404 -15.36 2.26 27.93
CA SER A 404 -15.39 1.98 29.37
C SER A 404 -14.43 0.84 29.70
N PHE A 405 -13.43 1.13 30.55
CA PHE A 405 -12.38 0.15 30.86
C PHE A 405 -12.92 -1.02 31.69
N ASP A 406 -14.04 -0.84 32.38
CA ASP A 406 -14.76 -1.90 33.05
C ASP A 406 -15.28 -2.99 32.10
N LYS A 407 -15.48 -2.67 30.82
CA LYS A 407 -15.95 -3.64 29.81
C LYS A 407 -14.82 -4.37 29.12
N PHE A 408 -13.57 -4.04 29.42
CA PHE A 408 -12.42 -4.71 28.81
C PHE A 408 -12.31 -6.15 29.28
N GLU A 409 -11.87 -7.02 28.36
CA GLU A 409 -11.59 -8.41 28.65
C GLU A 409 -10.28 -8.57 29.44
N LYS A 410 -10.23 -9.62 30.25
CA LYS A 410 -8.99 -10.02 30.92
C LYS A 410 -8.09 -10.77 29.93
N LEU A 411 -6.78 -10.62 30.08
CA LEU A 411 -5.81 -11.38 29.30
C LEU A 411 -6.06 -12.88 29.43
N LYS A 412 -6.02 -13.59 28.30
CA LYS A 412 -6.05 -15.05 28.24
C LYS A 412 -4.63 -15.57 27.96
N PRO A 413 -3.90 -16.10 28.96
CA PRO A 413 -2.49 -16.49 28.79
C PRO A 413 -2.26 -17.48 27.64
N LYS A 414 -3.21 -18.40 27.41
CA LYS A 414 -3.15 -19.36 26.30
C LYS A 414 -3.06 -18.69 24.93
N MET A 415 -3.76 -17.57 24.72
CA MET A 415 -3.77 -16.88 23.43
C MET A 415 -2.46 -16.13 23.18
N ILE A 416 -1.86 -15.59 24.25
CA ILE A 416 -0.53 -14.99 24.18
C ILE A 416 0.51 -16.05 23.87
N GLN A 417 0.46 -17.21 24.54
CA GLN A 417 1.36 -18.32 24.25
C GLN A 417 1.25 -18.77 22.80
N SER A 418 0.04 -18.89 22.24
CA SER A 418 -0.12 -19.25 20.83
C SER A 418 0.53 -18.24 19.86
N VAL A 419 0.50 -16.95 20.19
CA VAL A 419 1.18 -15.93 19.38
C VAL A 419 2.69 -16.01 19.55
N ASP A 420 3.17 -16.34 20.74
CA ASP A 420 4.60 -16.53 21.00
C ASP A 420 5.15 -17.78 20.31
N ASP A 421 4.41 -18.88 20.33
CA ASP A 421 4.76 -20.11 19.63
C ASP A 421 4.80 -19.87 18.11
N MET A 422 3.81 -19.13 17.59
CA MET A 422 3.76 -18.74 16.19
C MET A 422 4.97 -17.89 15.78
N LEU A 423 5.29 -16.85 16.57
CA LEU A 423 6.42 -15.97 16.29
C LEU A 423 7.78 -16.69 16.46
N GLY A 424 7.89 -17.60 17.43
CA GLY A 424 9.13 -18.27 17.80
C GLY A 424 9.46 -19.54 17.00
N TYR A 425 8.44 -20.25 16.51
CA TYR A 425 8.61 -21.55 15.86
C TYR A 425 7.94 -21.59 14.48
N ASP A 426 6.64 -21.28 14.39
CA ASP A 426 5.88 -21.49 13.14
C ASP A 426 6.36 -20.59 12.00
N ILE A 427 6.63 -19.30 12.26
CA ILE A 427 7.13 -18.37 11.23
C ILE A 427 8.55 -18.75 10.78
N PRO A 428 9.52 -19.01 11.68
CA PRO A 428 10.83 -19.50 11.26
C PRO A 428 10.79 -20.81 10.47
N GLU A 429 9.92 -21.76 10.85
CA GLU A 429 9.74 -23.02 10.12
C GLU A 429 9.11 -22.80 8.75
N LEU A 430 8.11 -21.91 8.66
CA LEU A 430 7.56 -21.47 7.40
C LEU A 430 8.64 -20.86 6.54
N LEU A 431 9.46 -19.93 7.05
CA LEU A 431 10.54 -19.31 6.28
C LEU A 431 11.60 -20.31 5.78
N LYS A 432 11.85 -21.40 6.51
CA LYS A 432 12.74 -22.48 6.07
C LYS A 432 12.15 -23.35 4.96
N SER A 433 10.84 -23.58 5.00
CA SER A 433 10.11 -24.42 4.04
C SER A 433 9.61 -23.64 2.82
N PHE A 434 9.41 -22.34 2.99
CA PHE A 434 8.95 -21.41 1.97
C PHE A 434 10.10 -21.12 1.01
N ARG A 435 9.99 -21.65 -0.20
CA ARG A 435 10.79 -21.16 -1.33
C ARG A 435 10.04 -20.00 -1.97
N ASN A 436 10.73 -18.89 -2.18
CA ASN A 436 10.11 -17.77 -2.87
C ASN A 436 9.67 -18.25 -4.26
N PRO A 437 8.37 -18.21 -4.60
CA PRO A 437 7.90 -18.71 -5.89
C PRO A 437 8.56 -17.96 -7.06
N TYR A 438 9.12 -16.78 -6.78
CA TYR A 438 9.84 -15.97 -7.73
C TYR A 438 11.34 -16.29 -7.83
N ASP A 439 11.95 -17.11 -6.96
CA ASP A 439 13.40 -17.45 -7.01
C ASP A 439 13.85 -18.14 -8.32
N ARG A 440 12.90 -18.69 -9.07
CA ARG A 440 13.14 -19.36 -10.36
C ARG A 440 12.84 -18.49 -11.59
N LEU A 441 12.40 -17.26 -11.39
CA LEU A 441 12.24 -16.20 -12.40
C LEU A 441 13.45 -15.27 -12.35
#